data_AF-A0A1Z5T2D1-F1
#
_entry.id   AF-A0A1Z5T2D1-F1
#
_cell.length_a   1.000
_cell.length_b   1.000
_cell.length_c   1.000
_cell.angle_alpha   90.00
_cell.angle_beta   90.00
_cell.angle_gamma   90.00
#
_symmetry.space_group_name_H-M   'P 1'
#
loop_
_entity.id
_entity.type
_entity.pdbx_description
1 polymer ?
#
loop_
_entity_poly.entity_id
_entity_poly.type
_entity_poly.pdbx_seq_one_letter_code
_entity_poly.pdbx_strand_id
1 'polypeptide(L)'
;NFTLYPQFMFHLRRSQFLQVFNNSPDETAFYRHVLNHEDVGNSLVMIQPTLDSYTFDQDGGVPVLLDSTSIQPQTVLLLDTFFHILIFHGETMAEWRKAGYQDMEGYENFKELLESPKEDARELIQDRFPLPRFIVCDAGGSQARFLLAKLNPSTTHTSAAGYGGVAQTAQTIFTDDVSLQTFMDHLMKLAVSGTG
;
A
#
# COMPACT_ATOMS: atom_id res chain seq x y z
N ASN A 1 -0.09 23.13 -11.28
CA ASN A 1 0.02 22.75 -9.86
C ASN A 1 -1.32 22.20 -9.32
N PHE A 2 -1.93 21.22 -10.01
CA PHE A 2 -3.23 20.62 -9.63
C PHE A 2 -3.34 19.12 -9.98
N THR A 3 -2.29 18.53 -10.55
CA THR A 3 -2.30 17.16 -11.10
C THR A 3 -2.49 16.08 -10.02
N LEU A 4 -1.99 16.31 -8.80
CA LEU A 4 -2.10 15.37 -7.68
C LEU A 4 -3.44 15.49 -6.93
N TYR A 5 -4.17 16.60 -7.09
CA TYR A 5 -5.39 16.83 -6.31
C TYR A 5 -6.47 15.77 -6.57
N PRO A 6 -6.77 15.36 -7.82
CA PRO A 6 -7.70 14.25 -8.07
C PRO A 6 -7.26 12.93 -7.44
N GLN A 7 -5.96 12.65 -7.40
CA GLN A 7 -5.42 11.44 -6.78
C GLN A 7 -5.67 11.44 -5.27
N PHE A 8 -5.38 12.55 -4.58
CA PHE A 8 -5.70 12.68 -3.16
C PHE A 8 -7.20 12.55 -2.89
N MET A 9 -8.05 13.14 -3.73
CA MET A 9 -9.51 13.00 -3.58
C MET A 9 -9.98 11.56 -3.77
N PHE A 10 -9.37 10.82 -4.69
CA PHE A 10 -9.64 9.40 -4.89
C PHE A 10 -9.28 8.55 -3.68
N HIS A 11 -8.11 8.77 -3.07
CA HIS A 11 -7.73 8.03 -1.87
C HIS A 11 -8.57 8.46 -0.66
N LEU A 12 -8.81 9.77 -0.48
CA LEU A 12 -9.63 10.29 0.61
C LEU A 12 -11.05 9.69 0.63
N ARG A 13 -11.74 9.66 -0.52
CA ARG A 13 -13.12 9.11 -0.60
C ARG A 13 -13.24 7.62 -0.28
N ARG A 14 -12.13 6.87 -0.37
CA ARG A 14 -12.04 5.44 -0.04
C ARG A 14 -11.42 5.16 1.33
N SER A 15 -10.84 6.18 1.95
CA SER A 15 -10.19 6.08 3.26
C SER A 15 -11.21 5.75 4.36
N GLN A 16 -10.69 5.21 5.46
CA GLN A 16 -11.46 4.91 6.68
C GLN A 16 -12.03 6.17 7.37
N PHE A 17 -11.62 7.37 6.95
CA PHE A 17 -12.19 8.61 7.45
C PHE A 17 -13.61 8.84 6.94
N LEU A 18 -13.91 8.34 5.74
CA LEU A 18 -15.20 8.51 5.06
C LEU A 18 -15.97 7.19 4.90
N GLN A 19 -15.28 6.12 4.52
CA GLN A 19 -15.86 4.77 4.41
C GLN A 19 -15.67 4.02 5.74
N VAL A 20 -16.69 4.07 6.60
CA VAL A 20 -16.63 3.52 7.96
C VAL A 20 -17.04 2.05 8.05
N PHE A 21 -17.34 1.40 6.92
CA PHE A 21 -17.63 -0.02 6.90
C PHE A 21 -16.41 -0.81 7.41
N ASN A 22 -16.65 -1.86 8.20
CA ASN A 22 -15.62 -2.67 8.85
C ASN A 22 -14.74 -1.90 9.87
N ASN A 23 -15.19 -0.73 10.35
CA ASN A 23 -14.61 -0.02 11.49
C ASN A 23 -15.68 0.17 12.57
N SER A 24 -15.28 0.11 13.83
CA SER A 24 -16.14 0.50 14.93
C SER A 24 -16.33 2.04 14.98
N PRO A 25 -17.40 2.53 15.64
CA PRO A 25 -17.58 3.97 15.87
C PRO A 25 -16.38 4.62 16.58
N ASP A 26 -15.79 3.92 17.56
CA ASP A 26 -14.66 4.40 18.34
C ASP A 26 -13.37 4.46 17.51
N GLU A 27 -13.09 3.44 16.69
CA GLU A 27 -11.95 3.49 15.74
C GLU A 27 -12.10 4.65 14.76
N THR A 28 -13.31 4.86 14.23
CA THR A 28 -13.59 5.97 13.32
C THR A 28 -13.36 7.31 13.99
N ALA A 29 -13.85 7.48 15.23
CA ALA A 29 -13.64 8.70 16.01
C ALA A 29 -12.15 8.94 16.28
N PHE A 30 -11.41 7.89 16.64
CA PHE A 30 -9.97 7.94 16.84
C PHE A 30 -9.22 8.38 15.57
N TYR A 31 -9.46 7.73 14.42
CA TYR A 31 -8.79 8.09 13.17
C TYR A 31 -9.06 9.55 12.78
N ARG A 32 -10.32 10.00 12.88
CA ARG A 32 -10.68 11.39 12.59
C ARG A 32 -10.07 12.38 13.58
N HIS A 33 -9.98 12.01 14.85
CA HIS A 33 -9.35 12.87 15.86
C HIS A 33 -7.88 13.12 15.53
N VAL A 34 -7.15 12.06 15.21
CA VAL A 34 -5.73 12.14 14.86
C VAL A 34 -5.52 12.96 13.58
N LEU A 35 -6.29 12.70 12.51
CA LEU A 35 -6.20 13.45 11.26
C LEU A 35 -6.39 14.97 11.45
N ASN A 36 -7.26 15.39 12.37
CA ASN A 36 -7.53 16.81 12.62
C ASN A 36 -6.48 17.50 13.51
N HIS A 37 -5.53 16.75 14.06
CA HIS A 37 -4.48 17.27 14.95
C HIS A 37 -3.07 17.18 14.34
N GLU A 38 -2.89 16.37 13.30
CA GLU A 38 -1.61 16.18 12.63
C GLU A 38 -1.28 17.29 11.62
N ASP A 39 0.01 17.38 11.28
CA ASP A 39 0.48 18.32 10.28
C ASP A 39 0.13 17.88 8.85
N VAL A 40 0.50 18.72 7.87
CA VAL A 40 0.24 18.43 6.45
C VAL A 40 0.95 17.15 6.00
N GLY A 41 2.19 16.92 6.42
CA GLY A 41 2.97 15.75 6.00
C GLY A 41 2.32 14.44 6.43
N ASN A 42 2.03 14.33 7.72
CA ASN A 42 1.37 13.17 8.31
C ASN A 42 -0.06 12.99 7.79
N SER A 43 -0.79 14.08 7.57
CA SER A 43 -2.13 14.04 6.97
C SER A 43 -2.10 13.50 5.53
N LEU A 44 -1.07 13.82 4.75
CA LEU A 44 -0.93 13.27 3.40
C LEU A 44 -0.71 11.75 3.43
N VAL A 45 0.16 11.26 4.32
CA VAL A 45 0.39 9.81 4.50
C VAL A 45 -0.88 9.10 4.96
N MET A 46 -1.66 9.72 5.85
CA MET A 46 -2.95 9.20 6.28
C MET A 46 -3.96 9.05 5.14
N ILE A 47 -4.01 10.03 4.22
CA ILE A 47 -4.94 10.03 3.08
C ILE A 47 -4.46 9.07 1.99
N GLN A 48 -3.21 9.18 1.60
CA GLN A 48 -2.56 8.36 0.59
C GLN A 48 -1.32 7.71 1.22
N PRO A 49 -1.44 6.45 1.68
CA PRO A 49 -0.32 5.69 2.22
C PRO A 49 0.87 5.63 1.26
N THR A 50 2.07 5.60 1.82
CA THR A 50 3.31 5.38 1.05
C THR A 50 3.62 3.90 0.98
N LEU A 51 4.22 3.48 -0.13
CA LEU A 51 4.64 2.12 -0.36
C LEU A 51 6.03 2.14 -0.98
N ASP A 52 7.00 1.60 -0.26
CA ASP A 52 8.38 1.49 -0.72
C ASP A 52 8.72 0.04 -1.04
N SER A 53 9.41 -0.19 -2.15
CA SER A 53 9.86 -1.51 -2.61
C SER A 53 11.35 -1.66 -2.41
N TYR A 54 11.75 -2.81 -1.89
CA TYR A 54 13.14 -3.22 -1.65
C TYR A 54 13.42 -4.44 -2.52
N THR A 55 14.45 -4.34 -3.36
CA THR A 55 14.92 -5.41 -4.25
C THR A 55 16.44 -5.49 -4.23
N PHE A 56 17.02 -6.53 -4.82
CA PHE A 56 18.48 -6.66 -4.92
C PHE A 56 19.12 -5.68 -5.91
N ASP A 57 18.33 -5.13 -6.84
CA ASP A 57 18.85 -4.28 -7.91
C ASP A 57 19.01 -2.81 -7.49
N GLN A 58 18.56 -2.47 -6.28
CA GLN A 58 18.38 -1.09 -5.82
C GLN A 58 18.90 -0.96 -4.39
N ASP A 59 19.62 0.14 -4.11
CA ASP A 59 20.07 0.46 -2.77
C ASP A 59 18.94 1.15 -1.99
N GLY A 60 18.37 0.44 -1.01
CA GLY A 60 17.32 0.96 -0.14
C GLY A 60 15.91 0.90 -0.75
N GLY A 61 14.96 1.56 -0.07
CA GLY A 61 13.56 1.60 -0.46
C GLY A 61 13.31 2.58 -1.61
N VAL A 62 12.63 2.12 -2.66
CA VAL A 62 12.18 2.99 -3.76
C VAL A 62 10.66 3.13 -3.75
N PRO A 63 10.13 4.36 -3.80
CA PRO A 63 8.69 4.59 -3.82
C PRO A 63 8.03 3.94 -5.04
N VAL A 64 7.01 3.12 -4.79
CA VAL A 64 6.19 2.48 -5.81
C VAL A 64 4.73 2.92 -5.68
N LEU A 65 3.95 2.70 -6.74
CA LEU A 65 2.53 3.01 -6.72
C LEU A 65 1.81 2.12 -5.71
N LEU A 66 0.81 2.68 -5.02
CA LEU A 66 -0.08 1.93 -4.12
C LEU A 66 -1.09 1.10 -4.93
N ASP A 67 -0.58 0.14 -5.70
CA ASP A 67 -1.31 -0.63 -6.70
C ASP A 67 -1.02 -2.14 -6.61
N SER A 68 -1.96 -2.98 -7.05
CA SER A 68 -1.78 -4.43 -7.11
C SER A 68 -0.56 -4.87 -7.91
N THR A 69 -0.18 -4.10 -8.93
CA THR A 69 0.97 -4.38 -9.80
C THR A 69 2.31 -4.27 -9.08
N SER A 70 2.38 -3.55 -7.95
CA SER A 70 3.57 -3.42 -7.13
C SER A 70 3.84 -4.63 -6.23
N ILE A 71 2.87 -5.53 -6.06
CA ILE A 71 3.11 -6.80 -5.37
C ILE A 71 3.83 -7.75 -6.34
N GLN A 72 5.09 -8.04 -6.06
CA GLN A 72 5.91 -8.96 -6.85
C GLN A 72 6.54 -10.04 -5.93
N PRO A 73 6.73 -11.28 -6.41
CA PRO A 73 7.27 -12.38 -5.59
C PRO A 73 8.66 -12.13 -5.01
N GLN A 74 9.49 -11.38 -5.73
CA GLN A 74 10.91 -11.11 -5.41
C GLN A 74 11.10 -9.71 -4.82
N THR A 75 10.11 -9.18 -4.10
CA THR A 75 10.18 -7.84 -3.50
C THR A 75 9.80 -7.92 -2.03
N VAL A 76 10.40 -7.04 -1.23
CA VAL A 76 9.91 -6.71 0.12
C VAL A 76 9.30 -5.33 0.04
N LEU A 77 8.11 -5.15 0.60
CA LEU A 77 7.39 -3.88 0.58
C LEU A 77 7.26 -3.33 1.99
N LEU A 78 7.50 -2.03 2.16
CA LEU A 78 7.20 -1.28 3.36
C LEU A 78 6.00 -0.39 3.09
N LEU A 79 4.86 -0.72 3.68
CA LEU A 79 3.64 0.09 3.64
C LEU A 79 3.56 0.93 4.91
N ASP A 80 3.33 2.21 4.71
CA ASP A 80 3.10 3.16 5.77
C ASP A 80 1.76 3.88 5.58
N THR A 81 0.83 3.64 6.52
CA THR A 81 -0.53 4.21 6.53
C THR A 81 -0.73 5.26 7.62
N PHE A 82 0.34 5.81 8.17
CA PHE A 82 0.36 6.55 9.45
C PHE A 82 0.06 5.68 10.68
N PHE A 83 -1.09 4.99 10.71
CA PHE A 83 -1.56 4.18 11.84
C PHE A 83 -0.97 2.76 11.90
N HIS A 84 -0.56 2.24 10.75
CA HIS A 84 0.08 0.93 10.62
C HIS A 84 1.35 1.07 9.78
N ILE A 85 2.42 0.45 10.26
CA ILE A 85 3.65 0.20 9.51
C ILE A 85 3.68 -1.29 9.22
N LEU A 86 3.71 -1.66 7.95
CA LEU A 86 3.58 -3.05 7.50
C LEU A 86 4.73 -3.43 6.58
N ILE A 87 5.47 -4.47 6.94
CA ILE A 87 6.47 -5.10 6.06
C ILE A 87 5.84 -6.35 5.44
N PHE A 88 5.80 -6.39 4.12
CA PHE A 88 5.29 -7.49 3.34
C PHE A 88 6.41 -8.18 2.57
N HIS A 89 6.54 -9.50 2.72
CA HIS A 89 7.47 -10.30 1.94
C HIS A 89 6.73 -10.97 0.79
N GLY A 90 7.20 -10.75 -0.45
CA GLY A 90 6.76 -11.51 -1.61
C GLY A 90 6.99 -13.02 -1.44
N GLU A 91 6.32 -13.83 -2.26
CA GLU A 91 6.35 -15.30 -2.15
C GLU A 91 7.78 -15.86 -2.12
N THR A 92 8.61 -15.51 -3.11
CA THR A 92 10.01 -15.97 -3.19
C THR A 92 10.84 -15.46 -2.02
N MET A 93 10.66 -14.20 -1.60
CA MET A 93 11.38 -13.64 -0.45
C MET A 93 11.01 -14.34 0.86
N ALA A 94 9.73 -14.67 1.04
CA ALA A 94 9.24 -15.41 2.20
C ALA A 94 9.77 -16.85 2.23
N GLU A 95 9.82 -17.52 1.07
CA GLU A 95 10.42 -18.86 0.94
C GLU A 95 11.90 -18.85 1.28
N TRP A 96 12.66 -17.90 0.72
CA TRP A 96 14.09 -17.79 0.99
C TRP A 96 14.39 -17.48 2.46
N ARG A 97 13.59 -16.61 3.08
CA ARG A 97 13.69 -16.31 4.51
C ARG A 97 13.42 -17.55 5.37
N LYS A 98 12.41 -18.35 5.00
CA LYS A 98 12.07 -19.61 5.70
C LYS A 98 13.12 -20.70 5.51
N ALA A 99 13.76 -20.73 4.34
CA ALA A 99 14.86 -21.65 4.06
C ALA A 99 16.16 -21.27 4.81
N GLY A 100 16.23 -20.07 5.39
CA GLY A 100 17.36 -19.62 6.19
C GLY A 100 18.55 -19.10 5.37
N TYR A 101 18.34 -18.67 4.12
CA TYR A 101 19.43 -18.18 3.28
C TYR A 101 20.16 -16.99 3.91
N GLN A 102 19.46 -16.13 4.67
CA GLN A 102 20.07 -14.97 5.34
C GLN A 102 21.14 -15.34 6.39
N ASP A 103 21.17 -16.60 6.84
CA ASP A 103 22.10 -17.11 7.84
C ASP A 103 23.25 -17.92 7.22
N MET A 104 23.26 -18.10 5.88
CA MET A 104 24.28 -18.81 5.14
C MET A 104 25.40 -17.88 4.67
N GLU A 105 26.63 -18.37 4.66
CA GLU A 105 27.79 -17.65 4.13
C GLU A 105 27.62 -17.37 2.62
N GLY A 106 27.84 -16.12 2.19
CA GLY A 106 27.68 -15.68 0.81
C GLY A 106 26.31 -15.10 0.45
N TYR A 107 25.37 -15.05 1.40
CA TYR A 107 24.02 -14.45 1.24
C TYR A 107 23.82 -13.22 2.15
N GLU A 108 24.90 -12.52 2.49
CA GLU A 108 24.86 -11.33 3.33
C GLU A 108 23.98 -10.23 2.72
N ASN A 109 23.97 -10.12 1.39
CA ASN A 109 23.09 -9.22 0.65
C ASN A 109 21.59 -9.47 0.94
N PHE A 110 21.18 -10.74 1.08
CA PHE A 110 19.79 -11.07 1.40
C PHE A 110 19.46 -10.73 2.85
N LYS A 111 20.41 -10.92 3.77
CA LYS A 111 20.26 -10.48 5.16
C LYS A 111 20.09 -8.96 5.24
N GLU A 112 20.93 -8.20 4.54
CA GLU A 112 20.82 -6.74 4.48
C GLU A 112 19.48 -6.28 3.88
N LEU A 113 19.03 -6.93 2.80
CA LEU A 113 17.72 -6.65 2.20
C LEU A 113 16.54 -6.86 3.16
N LEU A 114 16.62 -7.86 4.04
CA LEU A 114 15.57 -8.14 5.05
C LEU A 114 15.63 -7.18 6.26
N GLU A 115 16.79 -6.60 6.55
CA GLU A 115 16.95 -5.64 7.66
C GLU A 115 16.64 -4.20 7.25
N SER A 116 16.99 -3.78 6.04
CA SER A 116 16.75 -2.41 5.54
C SER A 116 15.32 -1.89 5.78
N PRO A 117 14.23 -2.60 5.39
CA PRO A 117 12.87 -2.11 5.64
C PRO A 117 12.50 -2.08 7.14
N LYS A 118 13.19 -2.84 8.01
CA LYS A 118 12.97 -2.79 9.46
C LYS A 118 13.64 -1.58 10.09
N GLU A 119 14.80 -1.18 9.59
CA GLU A 119 15.48 0.04 10.01
C GLU A 119 14.63 1.26 9.65
N ASP A 120 14.20 1.36 8.39
CA ASP A 120 13.33 2.45 7.91
C ASP A 120 12.00 2.47 8.68
N ALA A 121 11.38 1.30 8.91
CA ALA A 121 10.20 1.19 9.76
C ALA A 121 10.44 1.71 11.18
N ARG A 122 11.62 1.44 11.76
CA ARG A 122 11.93 1.89 13.13
C ARG A 122 12.06 3.40 13.20
N GLU A 123 12.70 4.03 12.21
CA GLU A 123 12.79 5.48 12.11
C GLU A 123 11.40 6.12 12.04
N LEU A 124 10.52 5.61 11.17
CA LEU A 124 9.13 6.07 11.07
C LEU A 124 8.36 5.93 12.38
N ILE A 125 8.60 4.87 13.15
CA ILE A 125 7.91 4.63 14.42
C ILE A 125 8.39 5.59 15.51
N GLN A 126 9.67 5.95 15.53
CA GLN A 126 10.25 6.79 16.60
C GLN A 126 9.65 8.18 16.65
N ASP A 127 9.36 8.77 15.50
CA ASP A 127 8.87 10.15 15.40
C ASP A 127 7.33 10.26 15.44
N ARG A 128 6.62 9.15 15.68
CA ARG A 128 5.15 9.11 15.57
C ARG A 128 4.40 9.06 16.88
N PHE A 129 3.35 9.86 16.92
CA PHE A 129 2.30 9.78 17.92
C PHE A 129 0.93 9.86 17.26
N PRO A 130 -0.03 8.97 17.59
CA PRO A 130 0.13 7.78 18.44
C PRO A 130 1.04 6.72 17.80
N LEU A 131 1.61 5.85 18.64
CA LEU A 131 2.50 4.78 18.18
C LEU A 131 1.78 3.89 17.16
N PRO A 132 2.29 3.76 15.92
CA PRO A 132 1.63 2.95 14.91
C PRO A 132 1.77 1.46 15.23
N ARG A 133 0.80 0.68 14.77
CA ARG A 133 0.86 -0.77 14.88
C ARG A 133 1.85 -1.32 13.85
N PHE A 134 2.90 -2.00 14.31
CA PHE A 134 3.86 -2.68 13.46
C PHE A 134 3.36 -4.09 13.07
N ILE A 135 3.41 -4.41 11.77
CA ILE A 135 2.94 -5.67 11.20
C ILE A 135 4.03 -6.23 10.28
N VAL A 136 4.31 -7.53 10.39
CA VAL A 136 5.14 -8.25 9.41
C VAL A 136 4.32 -9.40 8.87
N CYS A 137 4.24 -9.52 7.55
CA CYS A 137 3.51 -10.58 6.90
C CYS A 137 4.17 -11.05 5.60
N ASP A 138 3.75 -12.22 5.15
CA ASP A 138 4.20 -12.87 3.92
C ASP A 138 3.05 -12.93 2.91
N ALA A 139 3.38 -13.14 1.64
CA ALA A 139 2.44 -13.53 0.61
C ALA A 139 1.59 -14.73 1.07
N GLY A 140 0.27 -14.63 0.89
CA GLY A 140 -0.70 -15.64 1.36
C GLY A 140 -1.02 -15.60 2.87
N GLY A 141 -0.33 -14.78 3.66
CA GLY A 141 -0.59 -14.62 5.09
C GLY A 141 -1.89 -13.86 5.40
N SER A 142 -2.56 -14.19 6.50
CA SER A 142 -3.84 -13.55 6.90
C SER A 142 -3.71 -12.04 7.16
N GLN A 143 -2.54 -11.59 7.61
CA GLN A 143 -2.23 -10.18 7.85
C GLN A 143 -1.94 -9.41 6.56
N ALA A 144 -1.69 -10.08 5.42
CA ALA A 144 -1.49 -9.40 4.13
C ALA A 144 -2.74 -8.63 3.67
N ARG A 145 -3.92 -8.96 4.21
CA ARG A 145 -5.17 -8.22 3.96
C ARG A 145 -5.08 -6.72 4.29
N PHE A 146 -4.24 -6.35 5.26
CA PHE A 146 -4.04 -4.93 5.61
C PHE A 146 -3.38 -4.15 4.48
N LEU A 147 -2.46 -4.78 3.73
CA LEU A 147 -1.90 -4.23 2.51
C LEU A 147 -2.95 -4.21 1.39
N LEU A 148 -3.55 -5.36 1.10
CA LEU A 148 -4.49 -5.51 -0.02
C LEU A 148 -5.69 -4.54 0.05
N ALA A 149 -6.19 -4.26 1.26
CA ALA A 149 -7.30 -3.32 1.46
C ALA A 149 -6.95 -1.85 1.15
N LYS A 150 -5.67 -1.49 1.09
CA LYS A 150 -5.21 -0.12 0.78
C LYS A 150 -4.79 0.05 -0.67
N LEU A 151 -4.56 -1.03 -1.41
CA LEU A 151 -4.13 -0.98 -2.80
C LEU A 151 -5.26 -0.57 -3.75
N ASN A 152 -4.87 0.13 -4.81
CA ASN A 152 -5.75 0.41 -5.95
C ASN A 152 -6.00 -0.90 -6.72
N PRO A 153 -7.27 -1.29 -6.95
CA PRO A 153 -7.62 -2.49 -7.70
C PRO A 153 -7.54 -2.24 -9.20
N SER A 154 -6.33 -2.03 -9.72
CA SER A 154 -6.11 -1.97 -11.18
C SER A 154 -6.34 -3.31 -11.85
N THR A 155 -6.21 -4.40 -11.10
CA THR A 155 -6.47 -5.78 -11.53
C THR A 155 -7.55 -6.40 -10.65
N THR A 156 -8.78 -6.48 -11.15
CA THR A 156 -9.92 -7.11 -10.44
C THR A 156 -10.28 -8.46 -11.02
N HIS A 157 -10.99 -9.27 -10.23
CA HIS A 157 -11.55 -10.55 -10.68
C HIS A 157 -12.53 -10.42 -11.87
N THR A 158 -13.14 -9.26 -12.08
CA THR A 158 -14.02 -8.96 -13.22
C THR A 158 -13.24 -8.62 -14.50
N SER A 159 -12.09 -7.95 -14.37
CA SER A 159 -11.21 -7.65 -15.51
C SER A 159 -10.57 -8.90 -16.12
N ALA A 160 -10.40 -9.97 -15.33
CA ALA A 160 -9.93 -11.29 -15.79
C ALA A 160 -10.97 -12.06 -16.64
N ALA A 161 -12.23 -11.64 -16.63
CA ALA A 161 -13.32 -12.28 -17.39
C ALA A 161 -13.56 -11.66 -18.78
N GLY A 162 -12.85 -10.58 -19.13
CA GLY A 162 -12.87 -9.97 -20.46
C GLY A 162 -11.77 -10.54 -21.36
N TYR A 163 -12.12 -10.92 -22.58
CA TYR A 163 -11.15 -11.31 -23.62
C TYR A 163 -10.19 -10.14 -23.91
N GLY A 164 -9.03 -10.12 -23.26
CA GLY A 164 -8.02 -9.08 -23.43
C GLY A 164 -6.93 -9.17 -22.37
N GLY A 165 -5.90 -9.96 -22.67
CA GLY A 165 -4.73 -10.28 -21.83
C GLY A 165 -4.37 -9.27 -20.75
N VAL A 166 -4.75 -9.59 -19.52
CA VAL A 166 -4.17 -9.01 -18.31
C VAL A 166 -2.89 -9.78 -18.00
N ALA A 167 -1.81 -9.08 -17.65
CA ALA A 167 -0.54 -9.70 -17.27
C ALA A 167 -0.77 -10.70 -16.10
N GLN A 168 -0.42 -11.96 -16.31
CA GLN A 168 -0.66 -13.08 -15.37
C GLN A 168 0.07 -12.96 -14.02
N THR A 169 0.86 -11.90 -13.82
CA THR A 169 1.75 -11.69 -12.67
C THR A 169 1.25 -10.69 -11.63
N ALA A 170 0.17 -9.94 -11.88
CA ALA A 170 -0.33 -8.95 -10.91
C ALA A 170 -1.30 -9.58 -9.88
N GLN A 171 -1.20 -9.16 -8.61
CA GLN A 171 -2.06 -9.64 -7.54
C GLN A 171 -3.52 -9.23 -7.78
N THR A 172 -4.42 -10.17 -8.08
CA THR A 172 -5.85 -9.86 -8.25
C THR A 172 -6.48 -9.40 -6.94
N ILE A 173 -7.06 -8.20 -6.92
CA ILE A 173 -7.80 -7.68 -5.76
C ILE A 173 -9.29 -7.99 -5.93
N PHE A 174 -9.85 -8.71 -4.96
CA PHE A 174 -11.28 -9.05 -4.93
C PHE A 174 -12.09 -7.92 -4.31
N THR A 175 -12.42 -6.92 -5.13
CA THR A 175 -13.28 -5.79 -4.75
C THR A 175 -14.10 -5.31 -5.95
N ASP A 176 -15.25 -4.71 -5.67
CA ASP A 176 -16.09 -3.98 -6.64
C ASP A 176 -15.74 -2.49 -6.68
N ASP A 177 -14.72 -2.06 -5.92
CA ASP A 177 -14.25 -0.68 -5.93
C ASP A 177 -13.72 -0.24 -7.30
N VAL A 178 -13.98 1.02 -7.62
CA VAL A 178 -13.51 1.66 -8.85
C VAL A 178 -12.00 1.94 -8.77
N SER A 179 -11.27 1.63 -9.85
CA SER A 179 -9.84 1.93 -9.98
C SER A 179 -9.58 3.44 -10.16
N LEU A 180 -8.36 3.90 -9.87
CA LEU A 180 -7.97 5.28 -10.09
C LEU A 180 -8.16 5.72 -11.56
N GLN A 181 -7.84 4.84 -12.51
CA GLN A 181 -8.02 5.13 -13.93
C GLN A 181 -9.48 5.41 -14.29
N THR A 182 -10.40 4.53 -13.89
CA THR A 182 -11.83 4.71 -14.16
C THR A 182 -12.37 5.96 -13.46
N PHE A 183 -11.90 6.27 -12.25
CA PHE A 183 -12.23 7.51 -11.56
C PHE A 183 -11.80 8.75 -12.36
N MET A 184 -10.57 8.76 -12.88
CA MET A 184 -10.05 9.85 -13.70
C MET A 184 -10.82 10.01 -15.01
N ASP A 185 -11.15 8.90 -15.69
CA ASP A 185 -11.92 8.94 -16.94
C ASP A 185 -13.31 9.54 -16.73
N HIS A 186 -13.98 9.16 -15.62
CA HIS A 186 -15.27 9.73 -15.24
C HIS A 186 -15.17 11.21 -14.88
N LEU A 187 -14.14 11.59 -14.11
CA LEU A 187 -13.89 12.98 -13.72
C LEU A 187 -13.66 13.86 -14.95
N MET A 188 -12.80 13.42 -15.88
CA MET A 188 -12.53 14.12 -17.13
C MET A 188 -13.80 14.30 -17.96
N LYS A 189 -14.59 13.23 -18.13
CA LYS A 189 -15.84 13.28 -18.90
C LYS A 189 -16.82 14.29 -18.32
N LEU A 190 -17.02 14.30 -16.99
CA LEU A 190 -17.94 15.22 -16.33
C LEU A 190 -17.43 16.68 -16.33
N ALA A 191 -16.12 16.87 -16.18
CA ALA A 191 -15.53 18.21 -16.18
C ALA A 191 -15.66 18.91 -17.54
N VAL A 192 -15.65 18.16 -18.64
CA VAL A 192 -15.79 18.73 -20.01
C VAL A 192 -17.24 18.71 -20.52
N SER A 193 -18.15 17.96 -19.91
CA SER A 193 -19.57 17.88 -20.30
C SER A 193 -20.42 19.00 -19.71
N GLY A 194 -19.88 20.22 -19.62
CA GLY A 194 -20.47 21.35 -18.89
C GLY A 194 -21.98 21.53 -19.12
N THR A 195 -22.66 22.00 -18.09
CA THR A 195 -24.08 22.38 -18.13
C THR A 195 -24.29 23.47 -19.18
N GLY A 196 -24.67 23.06 -20.39
CA GLY A 196 -25.38 23.89 -21.35
C GLY A 196 -26.85 23.99 -20.97
#